data_AF-A0A9D8PY10-F1
#
_entry.id   AF-A0A9D8PY10-F1
#
_cell.length_a   1.000
_cell.length_b   1.000
_cell.length_c   1.000
_cell.angle_alpha   90.00
_cell.angle_beta   90.00
_cell.angle_gamma   90.00
#
_symmetry.space_group_name_H-M   'P 1'
#
loop_
_entity.id
_entity.type
_entity.pdbx_description
1 polymer ?
#
loop_
_entity_poly.entity_id
_entity_poly.type
_entity_poly.pdbx_seq_one_letter_code
_entity_poly.pdbx_strand_id
1 'polypeptide(L)'
;MSLTPDLIAALTAVDTPTICNALEVAAPGRHATGFNREALTCPFPTMKPVVGHARTAMIRSREARPASDADKIALRLAYYEYIERGPRPSLAIIQDIDGAERGLGAFWGEVQSTVHQALDCA
;
A
#
# COMPACT_ATOMS: atom_id res chain seq x y z
N MET A 1 0.40 -5.23 16.87
CA MET A 1 -0.83 -4.66 17.45
C MET A 1 -1.97 -4.98 16.50
N SER A 2 -3.08 -5.52 16.98
CA SER A 2 -4.24 -5.89 16.16
C SER A 2 -5.15 -4.69 15.94
N LEU A 3 -5.76 -4.57 14.75
CA LEU A 3 -6.81 -3.58 14.47
C LEU A 3 -8.16 -4.16 14.88
N THR A 4 -8.69 -3.75 16.03
CA THR A 4 -10.01 -4.19 16.48
C THR A 4 -11.12 -3.61 15.59
N PRO A 5 -12.30 -4.26 15.50
CA PRO A 5 -13.43 -3.72 14.74
C PRO A 5 -13.80 -2.29 15.14
N ASP A 6 -13.81 -1.99 16.44
CA ASP A 6 -14.13 -0.65 16.96
C ASP A 6 -13.08 0.39 16.55
N LEU A 7 -11.79 0.01 16.55
CA LEU A 7 -10.73 0.91 16.11
C LEU A 7 -10.82 1.18 14.61
N ILE A 8 -11.10 0.16 13.80
CA ILE A 8 -11.32 0.32 12.36
C ILE A 8 -12.52 1.24 12.11
N ALA A 9 -13.63 1.03 12.80
CA ALA A 9 -14.83 1.84 12.66
C ALA A 9 -14.57 3.31 13.03
N ALA A 10 -13.87 3.56 14.16
CA ALA A 10 -13.53 4.91 14.60
C ALA A 10 -12.60 5.63 13.61
N LEU A 11 -11.53 4.97 13.15
CA LEU A 11 -10.57 5.56 12.22
C LEU A 11 -11.16 5.77 10.82
N THR A 12 -12.09 4.92 10.39
CA THR A 12 -12.78 5.03 9.09
C THR A 12 -13.87 6.10 9.08
N ALA A 13 -14.34 6.54 10.25
CA ALA A 13 -15.40 7.55 10.38
C ALA A 13 -14.92 8.99 10.16
N VAL A 14 -13.62 9.23 10.08
CA VAL A 14 -13.01 10.56 9.92
C VAL A 14 -12.07 10.59 8.72
N ASP A 15 -11.84 11.78 8.18
CA ASP A 15 -10.97 11.96 7.02
C ASP A 15 -9.48 11.91 7.37
N THR A 16 -8.63 11.73 6.35
CA THR A 16 -7.17 11.68 6.51
C THR A 16 -6.59 12.95 7.14
N PRO A 17 -7.00 14.19 6.75
CA PRO A 17 -6.54 15.40 7.43
C PRO A 17 -6.82 15.42 8.94
N THR A 18 -7.99 14.94 9.37
CA THR A 18 -8.35 14.85 10.80
C THR A 18 -7.42 13.88 11.54
N ILE A 19 -7.09 12.74 10.94
CA ILE A 19 -6.11 11.80 11.49
C ILE A 19 -4.72 12.44 11.59
N CYS A 20 -4.28 13.17 10.56
CA CYS A 20 -3.01 13.89 10.58
C CYS A 20 -2.96 14.91 11.73
N ASN A 21 -4.00 15.73 11.90
CA ASN A 21 -4.09 16.70 13.00
C ASN A 21 -4.04 16.00 14.37
N ALA A 22 -4.75 14.87 14.53
CA ALA A 22 -4.73 14.10 15.77
C ALA A 22 -3.34 13.51 16.08
N LEU A 23 -2.58 13.11 15.05
CA LEU A 23 -1.22 12.60 15.20
C LEU A 23 -0.24 13.67 15.72
N GLU A 24 -0.47 14.96 15.46
CA GLU A 24 0.35 16.03 16.02
C GLU A 24 0.31 16.06 17.55
N VAL A 25 -0.86 15.74 18.13
CA VAL A 25 -1.06 15.67 19.58
C VAL A 25 -0.62 14.31 20.12
N ALA A 26 -1.03 13.21 19.47
CA ALA A 26 -0.80 11.85 19.95
C ALA A 26 0.64 11.36 19.73
N ALA A 27 1.34 11.91 18.74
CA ALA A 27 2.72 11.56 18.40
C ALA A 27 3.52 12.80 17.95
N PRO A 28 3.85 13.74 18.86
CA PRO A 28 4.43 15.04 18.51
C PRO A 28 5.72 14.97 17.67
N GLY A 29 6.48 13.89 17.75
CA GLY A 29 7.68 13.66 16.91
C GLY A 29 7.40 13.40 15.42
N ARG A 30 6.12 13.25 15.02
CA ARG A 30 5.72 12.92 13.63
C ARG A 30 5.16 14.10 12.83
N HIS A 31 5.12 15.30 13.41
CA HIS A 31 4.55 16.49 12.73
C HIS A 31 5.17 16.79 11.35
N ALA A 32 6.44 16.44 11.12
CA ALA A 32 7.14 16.71 9.86
C ALA A 32 7.57 15.45 9.09
N THR A 33 7.18 14.25 9.52
CA THR A 33 7.65 12.98 8.91
C THR A 33 6.56 11.91 8.88
N GLY A 34 6.71 10.92 7.98
CA GLY A 34 5.80 9.76 7.94
C GLY A 34 4.53 9.96 7.13
N PHE A 35 4.48 10.94 6.24
CA PHE A 35 3.40 11.16 5.28
C PHE A 35 3.94 11.31 3.85
N ASN A 36 3.08 11.07 2.86
CA ASN A 36 3.44 11.25 1.46
C ASN A 36 3.58 12.75 1.14
N ARG A 37 4.68 13.11 0.47
CA ARG A 37 4.96 14.49 0.02
C ARG A 37 4.68 14.68 -1.47
N GLU A 38 4.53 13.60 -2.22
CA GLU A 38 4.16 13.60 -3.63
C GLU A 38 2.65 13.42 -3.77
N ALA A 39 2.09 13.97 -4.84
CA ALA A 39 0.67 13.86 -5.13
C ALA A 39 0.27 12.38 -5.35
N LEU A 40 -0.70 11.91 -4.55
CA LEU A 40 -1.40 10.65 -4.76
C LEU A 40 -2.80 10.96 -5.29
N THR A 41 -3.16 10.42 -6.44
CA THR A 41 -4.50 10.63 -7.02
C THR A 41 -5.41 9.48 -6.59
N CYS A 42 -6.54 9.81 -5.98
CA CYS A 42 -7.58 8.83 -5.68
C CYS A 42 -8.50 8.68 -6.89
N PRO A 43 -8.51 7.53 -7.59
CA PRO A 43 -9.41 7.32 -8.72
C PRO A 43 -10.88 7.20 -8.30
N PHE A 44 -11.16 6.97 -7.01
CA PHE A 44 -12.51 6.79 -6.45
C PHE A 44 -12.77 7.73 -5.27
N PRO A 45 -12.83 9.06 -5.49
CA PRO A 45 -12.86 10.05 -4.41
C PRO A 45 -14.14 9.99 -3.54
N THR A 46 -15.19 9.32 -4.00
CA THR A 46 -16.44 9.13 -3.25
C THR A 46 -16.43 7.92 -2.31
N MET A 47 -15.37 7.09 -2.35
CA MET A 47 -15.23 5.96 -1.43
C MET A 47 -14.90 6.45 -0.02
N LYS A 48 -15.34 5.68 0.98
CA LYS A 48 -14.98 5.94 2.38
C LYS A 48 -13.46 5.78 2.59
N PRO A 49 -12.88 6.46 3.60
CA PRO A 49 -11.53 6.17 4.06
C PRO A 49 -11.33 4.68 4.34
N VAL A 50 -10.09 4.20 4.21
CA VAL A 50 -9.72 2.81 4.48
C VAL A 50 -8.64 2.74 5.55
N VAL A 51 -8.67 1.67 6.35
CA VAL A 51 -7.73 1.44 7.45
C VAL A 51 -7.24 0.00 7.37
N GLY A 52 -5.93 -0.18 7.43
CA GLY A 52 -5.33 -1.51 7.40
C GLY A 52 -3.82 -1.48 7.65
N HIS A 53 -3.26 -2.66 7.85
CA HIS A 53 -1.82 -2.85 7.97
C HIS A 53 -1.16 -2.74 6.60
N ALA A 54 -0.17 -1.87 6.47
CA ALA A 54 0.58 -1.74 5.22
C ALA A 54 1.33 -3.05 4.87
N ARG A 55 1.22 -3.45 3.61
CA ARG A 55 2.07 -4.45 2.94
C ARG A 55 2.84 -3.71 1.86
N THR A 56 4.12 -3.48 2.11
CA THR A 56 4.93 -2.58 1.30
C THR A 56 5.70 -3.35 0.24
N ALA A 57 5.71 -2.87 -1.00
CA ALA A 57 6.58 -3.38 -2.05
C ALA A 57 7.19 -2.24 -2.87
N MET A 58 8.26 -2.55 -3.59
CA MET A 58 8.88 -1.64 -4.54
C MET A 58 8.80 -2.24 -5.94
N ILE A 59 8.58 -1.39 -6.94
CA ILE A 59 8.60 -1.78 -8.35
C ILE A 59 9.60 -0.92 -9.11
N ARG A 60 10.22 -1.54 -10.11
CA ARG A 60 11.15 -0.91 -11.04
C ARG A 60 10.88 -1.49 -12.42
N SER A 61 10.62 -0.61 -13.38
CA SER A 61 10.24 -0.96 -14.75
C SER A 61 11.30 -0.56 -15.77
N ARG A 62 12.12 0.46 -15.47
CA ARG A 62 13.17 0.94 -16.38
C ARG A 62 14.35 -0.02 -16.51
N GLU A 63 14.82 -0.57 -15.39
CA GLU A 63 15.96 -1.49 -15.38
C GLU A 63 15.49 -2.93 -15.59
N ALA A 64 16.18 -3.67 -16.44
CA ALA A 64 15.94 -5.10 -16.61
C ALA A 64 16.28 -5.86 -15.33
N ARG A 65 15.33 -6.67 -14.84
CA ARG A 65 15.52 -7.80 -13.90
C ARG A 65 14.26 -8.65 -13.98
N PRO A 66 14.31 -10.00 -13.90
CA PRO A 66 15.38 -10.92 -13.46
C PRO A 66 16.16 -11.64 -14.60
N ALA A 67 17.22 -12.37 -14.24
CA ALA A 67 18.19 -13.00 -15.16
C ALA A 67 17.62 -14.15 -16.01
N SER A 68 16.54 -14.78 -15.57
CA SER A 68 15.86 -15.87 -16.27
C SER A 68 14.34 -15.85 -16.04
N ASP A 69 13.58 -16.64 -16.79
CA ASP A 69 12.14 -16.80 -16.57
C ASP A 69 11.81 -17.54 -15.26
N ALA A 70 12.68 -18.45 -14.83
CA ALA A 70 12.54 -19.12 -13.54
C ALA A 70 12.62 -18.10 -12.38
N ASP A 71 13.56 -17.15 -12.46
CA ASP A 71 13.70 -16.09 -11.47
C ASP A 71 12.48 -15.14 -11.45
N LYS A 72 11.86 -14.88 -12.61
CA LYS A 72 10.59 -14.10 -12.69
C LYS A 72 9.47 -14.77 -11.93
N ILE A 73 9.31 -16.08 -12.14
CA ILE A 73 8.27 -16.87 -11.49
C ILE A 73 8.53 -16.89 -9.98
N ALA A 74 9.75 -17.20 -9.56
CA ALA A 74 10.12 -17.25 -8.15
C ALA A 74 9.88 -15.91 -7.43
N LEU A 75 10.30 -14.79 -8.04
CA LEU A 75 10.09 -13.46 -7.47
C LEU A 75 8.60 -13.12 -7.32
N ARG A 76 7.77 -13.47 -8.33
CA ARG A 76 6.33 -13.23 -8.29
C ARG A 76 5.64 -14.05 -7.19
N LEU A 77 6.02 -15.33 -7.04
CA LEU A 77 5.49 -16.18 -5.98
C LEU A 77 5.89 -15.66 -4.59
N ALA A 78 7.16 -15.29 -4.41
CA ALA A 78 7.64 -14.70 -3.16
C ALA A 78 6.89 -13.41 -2.80
N TYR A 79 6.55 -12.58 -3.80
CA TYR A 79 5.72 -11.40 -3.61
C TYR A 79 4.32 -11.76 -3.13
N TYR A 80 3.63 -12.72 -3.75
CA TYR A 80 2.29 -13.13 -3.32
C TYR A 80 2.28 -13.77 -1.92
N GLU A 81 3.27 -14.60 -1.60
CA GLU A 81 3.44 -15.11 -0.24
C GLU A 81 3.66 -13.99 0.78
N TYR A 82 4.42 -12.96 0.42
CA TYR A 82 4.61 -11.81 1.30
C TYR A 82 3.31 -11.02 1.52
N ILE A 83 2.53 -10.79 0.46
CA ILE A 83 1.24 -10.11 0.53
C ILE A 83 0.26 -10.87 1.44
N GLU A 84 0.22 -12.20 1.33
CA GLU A 84 -0.64 -13.06 2.14
C GLU A 84 -0.25 -13.05 3.63
N ARG A 85 1.02 -12.90 3.98
CA ARG A 85 1.45 -13.02 5.38
C ARG A 85 0.94 -11.87 6.27
N GLY A 86 0.89 -12.12 7.58
CA GLY A 86 0.74 -11.11 8.63
C GLY A 86 -0.70 -10.65 8.96
N PRO A 87 -0.87 -9.63 9.83
CA PRO A 87 -2.18 -9.25 10.36
C PRO A 87 -3.12 -8.61 9.31
N ARG A 88 -4.43 -8.75 9.55
CA ARG A 88 -5.54 -8.24 8.74
C ARG A 88 -6.37 -7.20 9.51
N PRO A 89 -7.10 -6.29 8.83
CA PRO A 89 -7.09 -6.04 7.38
C PRO A 89 -5.74 -5.51 6.89
N SER A 90 -5.41 -5.73 5.62
CA SER A 90 -4.13 -5.30 5.03
C SER A 90 -4.33 -4.45 3.77
N LEU A 91 -3.41 -3.54 3.53
CA LEU A 91 -3.41 -2.62 2.39
C LEU A 91 -2.09 -2.72 1.63
N ALA A 92 -2.15 -2.95 0.32
CA ALA A 92 -0.97 -2.95 -0.54
C ALA A 92 -0.48 -1.51 -0.78
N ILE A 93 0.76 -1.22 -0.38
CA ILE A 93 1.40 0.08 -0.57
C ILE A 93 2.64 -0.13 -1.42
N ILE A 94 2.57 0.30 -2.68
CA ILE A 94 3.63 0.03 -3.66
C ILE A 94 4.31 1.34 -4.04
N GLN A 95 5.64 1.36 -3.91
CA GLN A 95 6.46 2.47 -4.35
C GLN A 95 7.10 2.15 -5.71
N ASP A 96 6.83 3.00 -6.70
CA ASP A 96 7.62 3.03 -7.93
C ASP A 96 8.95 3.74 -7.66
N ILE A 97 10.05 3.01 -7.83
CA ILE A 97 11.41 3.49 -7.55
C ILE A 97 12.17 3.89 -8.83
N ASP A 98 11.47 4.14 -9.95
CA ASP A 98 12.04 4.71 -11.18
C ASP A 98 12.20 6.25 -11.15
N GLY A 99 11.92 6.90 -10.00
CA GLY A 99 12.21 8.32 -9.79
C GLY A 99 11.42 9.26 -10.71
N ALA A 100 12.11 10.00 -11.56
CA ALA A 100 11.49 10.91 -12.54
C ALA A 100 10.71 10.16 -13.64
N GLU A 101 10.98 8.87 -13.82
CA GLU A 101 10.37 8.03 -14.85
C GLU A 101 9.32 7.07 -14.29
N ARG A 102 8.87 7.30 -13.05
CA ARG A 102 7.76 6.57 -12.43
C ARG A 102 6.53 6.55 -13.35
N GLY A 103 5.82 5.43 -13.37
CA GLY A 103 4.67 5.21 -14.25
C GLY A 103 5.01 4.69 -15.65
N LEU A 104 6.28 4.39 -15.93
CA LEU A 104 6.70 3.73 -17.17
C LEU A 104 6.05 2.34 -17.35
N GLY A 105 5.93 1.58 -16.26
CA GLY A 105 5.31 0.26 -16.24
C GLY A 105 4.02 0.22 -15.44
N ALA A 106 3.08 -0.62 -15.87
CA ALA A 106 1.82 -0.87 -15.18
C ALA A 106 1.91 -2.18 -14.37
N PHE A 107 2.43 -2.09 -13.13
CA PHE A 107 2.44 -3.25 -12.24
C PHE A 107 1.02 -3.63 -11.78
N TRP A 108 0.17 -2.64 -11.53
CA TRP A 108 -1.19 -2.83 -11.02
C TRP A 108 -2.24 -2.77 -12.13
N GLY A 109 -3.22 -3.66 -12.04
CA GLY A 109 -4.32 -3.78 -13.00
C GLY A 109 -5.30 -4.85 -12.55
N GLU A 110 -6.11 -5.38 -13.47
CA GLU A 110 -7.12 -6.40 -13.19
C GLU A 110 -6.52 -7.61 -12.47
N VAL A 111 -5.44 -8.19 -13.01
CA VAL A 111 -4.81 -9.41 -12.45
C VAL A 111 -4.34 -9.19 -11.01
N GLN A 112 -3.61 -8.11 -10.73
CA GLN A 112 -3.16 -7.84 -9.36
C GLN A 112 -4.36 -7.57 -8.44
N SER A 113 -5.36 -6.82 -8.89
CA SER A 113 -6.56 -6.55 -8.08
C SER A 113 -7.28 -7.85 -7.69
N THR A 114 -7.46 -8.79 -8.63
CA THR A 114 -8.07 -10.09 -8.37
C THR A 114 -7.22 -10.95 -7.43
N VAL A 115 -5.90 -11.00 -7.63
CA VAL A 115 -4.99 -11.78 -6.78
C VAL A 115 -4.99 -11.23 -5.36
N HIS A 116 -4.82 -9.91 -5.18
CA HIS A 116 -4.81 -9.28 -3.85
C HIS A 116 -6.12 -9.45 -3.12
N GLN A 117 -7.25 -9.31 -3.82
CA GLN A 117 -8.57 -9.58 -3.24
C GLN A 117 -8.69 -11.03 -2.75
N ALA A 118 -8.20 -12.01 -3.52
CA ALA A 118 -8.20 -13.42 -3.11
C ALA A 118 -7.23 -13.72 -1.94
N LEU A 119 -6.27 -12.84 -1.68
CA LEU A 119 -5.32 -12.93 -0.57
C LEU A 119 -5.72 -12.05 0.63
N ASP A 120 -6.94 -11.52 0.66
CA ASP A 120 -7.43 -10.61 1.71
C ASP A 120 -6.53 -9.38 1.92
N CYS A 121 -6.01 -8.84 0.82
CA CYS A 121 -5.25 -7.60 0.76
C CYS A 121 -5.97 -6.60 -0.14
N ALA A 122 -6.29 -5.43 0.40
CA ALA A 122 -6.95 -4.35 -0.34
C ALA A 122 -5.95 -3.39 -0.97
#